data_AF-A0A969GND1-F1
#
_entry.id   AF-A0A969GND1-F1
#
_cell.length_a   1.000
_cell.length_b   1.000
_cell.length_c   1.000
_cell.angle_alpha   90.00
_cell.angle_beta   90.00
_cell.angle_gamma   90.00
#
_symmetry.space_group_name_H-M   'P 1'
#
loop_
_entity.id
_entity.type
_entity.pdbx_description
1 polymer ?
#
loop_
_entity_poly.entity_id
_entity_poly.type
_entity_poly.pdbx_seq_one_letter_code
_entity_poly.pdbx_strand_id
1 'polypeptide(L)'
;MARLQETPVYMPSSVRAAIIDHAREGKPEEICGIVRGRGLAAHEAIRGRNVASERIENYEVDPQTLLLQFKFEDAGDEMMGIYHSHPVSVAYPSATDAWNAYYPDCIYFICSLEVDEEPVIRAFKMQAHFIELALDEMRRSLPFYETRPGLFAYYRQAGEATPTPLAAIDAQVSSPYYIVYFVHPDGEIESRAVSLQEFRIEEPA
;
A
#
# COMPACT_ATOMS: atom_id res chain seq x y z
N MET A 1 -8.54 -12.35 -2.04
CA MET A 1 -8.88 -11.05 -1.43
C MET A 1 -8.44 -11.05 0.02
N ALA A 2 -8.05 -9.89 0.58
CA ALA A 2 -7.63 -9.79 1.98
C ALA A 2 -8.81 -9.94 2.94
N ARG A 3 -8.54 -10.41 4.16
CA ARG A 3 -9.58 -10.53 5.19
C ARG A 3 -9.99 -9.13 5.65
N LEU A 4 -11.29 -8.83 5.57
CA LEU A 4 -11.86 -7.59 6.08
C LEU A 4 -11.76 -7.53 7.61
N GLN A 5 -11.36 -6.38 8.14
CA GLN A 5 -11.41 -6.09 9.57
C GLN A 5 -12.82 -5.78 10.06
N GLU A 6 -13.08 -6.18 11.31
CA GLU A 6 -14.36 -5.92 11.97
C GLU A 6 -14.56 -4.42 12.19
N THR A 7 -13.54 -3.72 12.69
CA THR A 7 -13.56 -2.27 12.87
C THR A 7 -13.30 -1.56 11.53
N PRO A 8 -14.20 -0.67 11.09
CA PRO A 8 -14.03 0.08 9.85
C PRO A 8 -13.08 1.27 10.02
N VAL A 9 -12.61 1.77 8.89
CA VAL A 9 -12.07 3.12 8.78
C VAL A 9 -13.22 4.09 8.49
N TYR A 10 -13.34 5.13 9.30
CA TYR A 10 -14.31 6.21 9.11
C TYR A 10 -13.72 7.31 8.23
N MET A 11 -14.32 7.53 7.07
CA MET A 11 -13.88 8.53 6.10
C MET A 11 -15.06 9.46 5.75
N PRO A 12 -15.00 10.75 6.15
CA PRO A 12 -15.98 11.74 5.73
C PRO A 12 -16.03 11.88 4.20
N SER A 13 -17.22 12.19 3.67
CA SER A 13 -17.39 12.46 2.23
C SER A 13 -16.46 13.55 1.69
N SER A 14 -16.09 14.55 2.51
CA SER A 14 -15.14 15.60 2.13
C SER A 14 -13.72 15.05 1.88
N VAL A 15 -13.24 14.13 2.72
CA VAL A 15 -11.93 13.47 2.57
C VAL A 15 -11.96 12.58 1.33
N ARG A 16 -13.04 11.80 1.16
CA ARG A 16 -13.24 10.94 -0.01
C ARG A 16 -13.21 11.75 -1.31
N ALA A 17 -13.98 12.85 -1.38
CA ALA A 17 -14.03 13.72 -2.54
C ALA A 17 -12.67 14.34 -2.85
N ALA A 18 -11.95 14.84 -1.84
CA ALA A 18 -10.63 15.43 -2.01
C ALA A 18 -9.60 14.45 -2.62
N ILE A 19 -9.64 13.17 -2.21
CA ILE A 19 -8.78 12.12 -2.79
C ILE A 19 -9.16 11.85 -4.25
N ILE A 20 -10.46 11.71 -4.55
CA ILE A 20 -10.94 11.44 -5.91
C ILE A 20 -10.61 12.60 -6.86
N ASP A 21 -10.83 13.84 -6.42
CA ASP A 21 -10.53 15.03 -7.21
C ASP A 21 -9.04 15.12 -7.51
N HIS A 22 -8.19 14.83 -6.51
CA HIS A 22 -6.74 14.77 -6.73
C HIS A 22 -6.36 13.67 -7.74
N ALA A 23 -6.93 12.47 -7.63
CA ALA A 23 -6.68 11.38 -8.56
C ALA A 23 -7.07 11.73 -10.00
N ARG A 24 -8.23 12.37 -10.18
CA ARG A 24 -8.72 12.80 -11.50
C ARG A 24 -7.82 13.86 -12.12
N GLU A 25 -7.34 14.82 -11.33
CA GLU A 25 -6.45 15.88 -11.81
C GLU A 25 -5.06 15.38 -12.22
N GLY A 26 -4.55 14.34 -11.56
CA GLY A 26 -3.20 13.82 -11.82
C GLY A 26 -3.10 12.75 -12.91
N LYS A 27 -4.21 12.13 -13.32
CA LYS A 27 -4.24 11.13 -14.40
C LYS A 27 -3.61 11.72 -15.68
N PRO A 28 -2.64 11.03 -16.34
CA PRO A 28 -2.34 9.60 -16.26
C PRO A 28 -1.29 9.17 -15.22
N GLU A 29 -0.69 10.08 -14.47
CA GLU A 29 0.27 9.72 -13.41
C GLU A 29 -0.47 9.32 -12.12
N GLU A 30 0.15 8.48 -11.29
CA GLU A 30 -0.27 8.28 -9.92
C GLU A 30 -0.06 9.59 -9.13
N ILE A 31 -1.08 9.97 -8.36
CA ILE A 31 -0.92 10.97 -7.32
C ILE A 31 -0.60 10.32 -5.98
N CYS A 32 -0.15 11.11 -5.02
CA CYS A 32 -0.05 10.67 -3.65
C CYS A 32 -0.30 11.80 -2.66
N GLY A 33 -0.54 11.44 -1.41
CA GLY A 33 -0.66 12.38 -0.31
C GLY A 33 -0.82 11.66 1.02
N ILE A 34 -1.17 12.43 2.05
CA ILE A 34 -1.34 11.91 3.40
C ILE A 34 -2.73 12.24 3.92
N VAL A 35 -3.20 11.44 4.86
CA VAL A 35 -4.47 11.63 5.56
C VAL A 35 -4.16 11.93 7.01
N ARG A 36 -4.57 13.11 7.46
CA ARG A 36 -4.60 13.48 8.87
C ARG A 36 -5.83 12.86 9.50
N GLY A 37 -5.68 12.29 10.68
CA GLY A 37 -6.78 11.68 11.42
C GLY A 37 -6.38 11.29 12.83
N ARG A 38 -7.17 10.43 13.46
CA ARG A 38 -6.83 9.79 14.74
C ARG A 38 -7.45 8.40 14.83
N GLY A 39 -6.64 7.40 15.14
CA GLY A 39 -7.04 6.01 15.10
C GLY A 39 -7.55 5.63 13.71
N LEU A 40 -8.80 5.19 13.64
CA LEU A 40 -9.45 4.83 12.38
C LEU A 40 -10.38 5.91 11.85
N ALA A 41 -10.28 7.16 12.32
CA ALA A 41 -11.11 8.29 11.88
C ALA A 41 -10.31 9.32 11.09
N ALA A 42 -10.60 9.45 9.79
CA ALA A 42 -9.98 10.42 8.91
C ALA A 42 -10.60 11.81 9.11
N HIS A 43 -9.75 12.85 9.18
CA HIS A 43 -10.18 14.23 9.34
C HIS A 43 -9.97 15.04 8.05
N GLU A 44 -8.82 14.90 7.39
CA GLU A 44 -8.44 15.71 6.24
C GLU A 44 -7.48 14.94 5.31
N ALA A 45 -7.65 15.09 3.99
CA ALA A 45 -6.68 14.63 3.00
C ALA A 45 -5.81 15.80 2.54
N ILE A 46 -4.50 15.65 2.64
CA ILE A 46 -3.51 16.63 2.23
C ILE A 46 -2.82 16.12 0.96
N ARG A 47 -2.82 16.92 -0.10
CA ARG A 47 -2.16 16.58 -1.36
C ARG A 47 -0.65 16.65 -1.18
N GLY A 48 0.04 15.57 -1.54
CA GLY A 48 1.48 15.54 -1.70
C GLY A 48 1.88 15.65 -3.16
N ARG A 49 3.15 15.89 -3.42
CA ARG A 49 3.73 15.77 -4.76
C ARG A 49 4.32 14.36 -4.90
N ASN A 50 3.97 13.66 -5.98
CA ASN A 50 4.64 12.42 -6.35
C ASN A 50 6.05 12.75 -6.87
N VAL A 51 7.09 12.27 -6.18
CA VAL A 51 8.50 12.49 -6.53
C VAL A 51 9.18 11.26 -7.11
N ALA A 52 8.44 10.17 -7.32
CA ALA A 52 8.96 8.98 -7.98
C ALA A 52 9.49 9.29 -9.39
N SER A 53 10.48 8.52 -9.85
CA SER A 53 10.99 8.62 -11.22
C SER A 53 9.97 8.13 -12.25
N GLU A 54 9.27 7.03 -11.94
CA GLU A 54 8.26 6.39 -12.80
C GLU A 54 6.84 6.64 -12.29
N ARG A 55 6.35 7.88 -12.39
CA ARG A 55 5.09 8.29 -11.77
C ARG A 55 3.83 7.65 -12.36
N ILE A 56 3.91 6.92 -13.47
CA ILE A 56 2.73 6.27 -14.10
C ILE A 56 2.23 5.08 -13.28
N GLU A 57 3.12 4.39 -12.57
CA GLU A 57 2.84 3.12 -11.89
C GLU A 57 3.54 3.02 -10.51
N ASN A 58 3.97 4.17 -9.99
CA ASN A 58 4.66 4.26 -8.72
C ASN A 58 4.48 5.66 -8.11
N TYR A 59 4.52 5.71 -6.79
CA TYR A 59 4.52 6.95 -6.04
C TYR A 59 5.65 7.02 -5.01
N GLU A 60 6.05 8.25 -4.72
CA GLU A 60 6.85 8.60 -3.55
C GLU A 60 6.33 9.94 -3.04
N VAL A 61 5.87 9.99 -1.79
CA VAL A 61 5.36 11.24 -1.20
C VAL A 61 6.54 12.16 -0.93
N ASP A 62 6.47 13.41 -1.38
CA ASP A 62 7.53 14.37 -1.12
C ASP A 62 7.79 14.55 0.40
N PRO A 63 9.07 14.73 0.81
CA PRO A 63 9.40 14.85 2.23
C PRO A 63 8.73 16.03 2.94
N GLN A 64 8.41 17.14 2.24
CA GLN A 64 7.80 18.30 2.87
C GLN A 64 6.37 18.00 3.33
N THR A 65 5.64 17.22 2.54
CA THR A 65 4.32 16.70 2.92
C THR A 65 4.43 15.76 4.10
N LEU A 66 5.37 14.80 4.08
CA LEU A 66 5.56 13.84 5.18
C LEU A 66 5.91 14.53 6.51
N LEU A 67 6.69 15.62 6.48
CA LEU A 67 7.02 16.41 7.68
C LEU A 67 5.81 17.06 8.37
N LEU A 68 4.64 17.12 7.72
CA LEU A 68 3.42 17.59 8.36
C LEU A 68 2.95 16.69 9.50
N GLN A 69 3.41 15.42 9.56
CA GLN A 69 3.09 14.50 10.66
C GLN A 69 3.38 15.12 12.04
N PHE A 70 4.49 15.86 12.19
CA PHE A 70 4.85 16.51 13.46
C PHE A 70 3.86 17.60 13.86
N LYS A 71 3.31 18.33 12.88
CA LYS A 71 2.25 19.33 13.14
C LYS A 71 0.93 18.68 13.52
N PHE A 72 0.65 17.49 12.99
CA PHE A 72 -0.55 16.74 13.36
C PHE A 72 -0.43 16.27 14.81
N GLU A 73 0.73 15.72 15.19
CA GLU A 73 1.04 15.30 16.57
C GLU A 73 0.92 16.46 17.57
N ASP A 74 1.45 17.65 17.24
CA ASP A 74 1.33 18.86 18.07
C ASP A 74 -0.14 19.28 18.28
N ALA A 75 -1.02 18.98 17.32
CA ALA A 75 -2.46 19.23 17.39
C ALA A 75 -3.25 18.04 18.00
N GLY A 76 -2.55 16.99 18.43
CA GLY A 76 -3.10 15.76 19.00
C GLY A 76 -3.61 14.74 17.98
N ASP A 77 -3.49 15.01 16.69
CA ASP A 77 -3.81 14.07 15.61
C ASP A 77 -2.56 13.29 15.18
N GLU A 78 -2.71 12.43 14.18
CA GLU A 78 -1.61 11.65 13.61
C GLU A 78 -1.68 11.64 12.08
N MET A 79 -0.58 11.24 11.45
CA MET A 79 -0.59 10.84 10.04
C MET A 79 -1.26 9.46 9.94
N MET A 80 -2.59 9.47 10.03
CA MET A 80 -3.42 8.27 10.02
C MET A 80 -3.19 7.41 8.78
N GLY A 81 -2.92 8.03 7.63
CA GLY A 81 -2.76 7.30 6.40
C GLY A 81 -1.93 7.97 5.33
N ILE A 82 -1.57 7.17 4.35
CA ILE A 82 -1.00 7.58 3.07
C ILE A 82 -2.03 7.19 2.01
N TYR A 83 -2.22 8.02 1.00
CA TYR A 83 -3.05 7.67 -0.14
C TYR A 83 -2.30 7.84 -1.45
N HIS A 84 -2.66 7.03 -2.43
CA HIS A 84 -2.23 7.16 -3.82
C HIS A 84 -3.35 6.73 -4.77
N SER A 85 -3.17 7.01 -6.06
CA SER A 85 -4.14 6.61 -7.08
C SER A 85 -3.60 5.53 -7.99
N HIS A 86 -4.48 4.63 -8.42
CA HIS A 86 -4.26 3.71 -9.52
C HIS A 86 -5.05 4.22 -10.74
N PRO A 87 -4.38 4.84 -11.75
CA PRO A 87 -5.07 5.52 -12.85
C PRO A 87 -5.89 4.61 -13.75
N VAL A 88 -5.51 3.32 -13.84
CA VAL A 88 -6.08 2.35 -14.79
C VAL A 88 -6.27 0.94 -14.21
N SER A 89 -5.97 0.73 -12.93
CA SER A 89 -6.04 -0.59 -12.28
C SER A 89 -6.87 -0.55 -11.01
N VAL A 90 -7.33 -1.73 -10.57
CA VAL A 90 -8.16 -1.90 -9.37
C VAL A 90 -7.52 -1.29 -8.12
N ALA A 91 -8.37 -0.90 -7.15
CA ALA A 91 -7.92 -0.39 -5.84
C ALA A 91 -7.44 -1.55 -4.94
N TYR A 92 -6.36 -2.20 -5.32
CA TYR A 92 -5.72 -3.26 -4.52
C TYR A 92 -4.22 -3.06 -4.52
N PRO A 93 -3.51 -3.27 -3.40
CA PRO A 93 -2.07 -3.04 -3.35
C PRO A 93 -1.34 -3.86 -4.40
N SER A 94 -0.49 -3.21 -5.17
CA SER A 94 0.47 -3.83 -6.07
C SER A 94 1.70 -4.33 -5.32
N ALA A 95 2.60 -5.04 -6.02
CA ALA A 95 3.90 -5.41 -5.47
C ALA A 95 4.79 -4.19 -5.20
N THR A 96 4.71 -3.15 -6.03
CA THR A 96 5.41 -1.88 -5.83
C THR A 96 4.90 -1.16 -4.58
N ASP A 97 3.59 -1.16 -4.34
CA ASP A 97 3.01 -0.60 -3.12
C ASP A 97 3.49 -1.33 -1.87
N ALA A 98 3.48 -2.66 -1.92
CA ALA A 98 3.99 -3.48 -0.83
C ALA A 98 5.48 -3.23 -0.56
N TRP A 99 6.28 -3.02 -1.61
CA TRP A 99 7.68 -2.64 -1.47
C TRP A 99 7.86 -1.27 -0.82
N ASN A 100 7.03 -0.29 -1.17
CA ASN A 100 7.10 1.09 -0.67
C ASN A 100 6.38 1.30 0.68
N ALA A 101 5.85 0.23 1.30
CA ALA A 101 5.08 0.31 2.55
C ALA A 101 5.96 0.52 3.79
N TYR A 102 6.63 1.67 3.89
CA TYR A 102 7.57 2.00 4.97
C TYR A 102 6.92 2.53 6.26
N TYR A 103 5.62 2.80 6.26
CA TYR A 103 4.87 3.38 7.38
C TYR A 103 3.89 2.34 7.93
N PRO A 104 4.36 1.40 8.77
CA PRO A 104 3.58 0.22 9.19
C PRO A 104 2.35 0.56 10.02
N ASP A 105 2.29 1.75 10.62
CA ASP A 105 1.16 2.19 11.43
C ASP A 105 0.08 2.93 10.62
N CYS A 106 0.40 3.35 9.39
CA CYS A 106 -0.53 4.04 8.53
C CYS A 106 -1.52 3.09 7.84
N ILE A 107 -2.72 3.61 7.59
CA ILE A 107 -3.64 3.05 6.60
C ILE A 107 -3.24 3.56 5.21
N TYR A 108 -3.09 2.65 4.27
CA TYR A 108 -2.85 2.93 2.86
C TYR A 108 -4.17 2.94 2.11
N PHE A 109 -4.55 4.11 1.61
CA PHE A 109 -5.75 4.29 0.79
C PHE A 109 -5.38 4.27 -0.69
N ILE A 110 -6.04 3.42 -1.46
CA ILE A 110 -5.82 3.30 -2.90
C ILE A 110 -7.08 3.78 -3.61
N CYS A 111 -6.96 4.85 -4.39
CA CYS A 111 -8.03 5.37 -5.22
C CYS A 111 -7.87 4.89 -6.66
N SER A 112 -8.71 3.95 -7.08
CA SER A 112 -8.75 3.46 -8.46
C SER A 112 -9.63 4.33 -9.33
N LEU A 113 -9.10 4.64 -10.52
CA LEU A 113 -9.81 5.21 -11.67
C LEU A 113 -9.86 4.23 -12.85
N GLU A 114 -9.86 2.92 -12.56
CA GLU A 114 -10.05 1.87 -13.59
C GLU A 114 -11.34 2.12 -14.39
N VAL A 115 -12.40 2.55 -13.68
CA VAL A 115 -13.63 3.09 -14.26
C VAL A 115 -13.75 4.54 -13.81
N ASP A 116 -13.54 5.50 -14.72
CA ASP A 116 -13.44 6.93 -14.41
C ASP A 116 -14.72 7.51 -13.76
N GLU A 117 -15.88 6.98 -14.17
CA GLU A 117 -17.20 7.34 -13.66
C GLU A 117 -17.50 6.72 -12.29
N GLU A 118 -16.81 5.65 -11.91
CA GLU A 118 -17.03 4.88 -10.68
C GLU A 118 -15.72 4.73 -9.88
N PRO A 119 -15.14 5.84 -9.39
CA PRO A 119 -13.90 5.79 -8.62
C PRO A 119 -14.08 4.98 -7.33
N VAL A 120 -13.15 4.06 -7.07
CA VAL A 120 -13.17 3.18 -5.90
C VAL A 120 -12.02 3.49 -4.97
N ILE A 121 -12.31 3.79 -3.70
CA ILE A 121 -11.28 3.87 -2.65
C ILE A 121 -11.36 2.62 -1.78
N ARG A 122 -10.22 1.96 -1.58
CA ARG A 122 -10.07 0.86 -0.62
C ARG A 122 -8.93 1.16 0.36
N ALA A 123 -9.02 0.60 1.56
CA ALA A 123 -8.13 0.89 2.67
C ALA A 123 -7.40 -0.38 3.14
N PHE A 124 -6.07 -0.32 3.23
CA PHE A 124 -5.24 -1.46 3.58
C PHE A 124 -4.23 -1.09 4.66
N LYS A 125 -3.95 -2.03 5.56
CA LYS A 125 -2.71 -2.03 6.32
C LYS A 125 -1.74 -2.98 5.63
N MET A 126 -0.54 -2.47 5.34
CA MET A 126 0.56 -3.23 4.75
C MET A 126 1.66 -3.33 5.79
N GLN A 127 1.95 -4.55 6.24
CA GLN A 127 2.93 -4.77 7.29
C GLN A 127 4.10 -5.58 6.74
N ALA A 128 5.29 -4.99 6.77
CA ALA A 128 6.53 -5.66 6.42
C ALA A 128 6.99 -6.60 7.55
N HIS A 129 7.41 -7.80 7.16
CA HIS A 129 7.96 -8.85 8.00
C HIS A 129 9.37 -9.16 7.50
N PHE A 130 10.37 -8.78 8.30
CA PHE A 130 11.78 -9.02 8.02
C PHE A 130 12.17 -10.40 8.59
N ILE A 131 11.79 -11.44 7.86
CA ILE A 131 12.05 -12.84 8.19
C ILE A 131 13.07 -13.44 7.22
N GLU A 132 13.77 -14.48 7.65
CA GLU A 132 14.70 -15.20 6.78
C GLU A 132 13.93 -15.87 5.63
N LEU A 133 14.25 -15.46 4.40
CA LEU A 133 13.67 -16.01 3.19
C LEU A 133 14.72 -16.87 2.49
N ALA A 134 14.39 -18.14 2.25
CA ALA A 134 15.19 -19.03 1.40
C ALA A 134 15.05 -18.65 -0.09
N LEU A 135 15.44 -17.42 -0.45
CA LEU A 135 15.17 -16.82 -1.76
C LEU A 135 15.67 -17.68 -2.92
N ASP A 136 16.83 -18.32 -2.81
CA ASP A 136 17.36 -19.17 -3.87
C ASP A 136 16.45 -20.37 -4.20
N GLU A 137 15.86 -20.99 -3.17
CA GLU A 137 14.90 -22.08 -3.35
C GLU A 137 13.56 -21.54 -3.86
N MET A 138 13.06 -20.47 -3.23
CA MET A 138 11.80 -19.83 -3.60
C MET A 138 11.81 -19.37 -5.06
N ARG A 139 12.89 -18.75 -5.54
CA ARG A 139 13.03 -18.30 -6.94
C ARG A 139 13.02 -19.44 -7.95
N ARG A 140 13.38 -20.66 -7.54
CA ARG A 140 13.35 -21.86 -8.42
C ARG A 140 12.00 -22.56 -8.43
N SER A 141 11.18 -22.35 -7.40
CA SER A 141 9.97 -23.13 -7.13
C SER A 141 8.68 -22.32 -7.20
N LEU A 142 8.76 -20.99 -7.06
CA LEU A 142 7.61 -20.09 -7.09
C LEU A 142 7.68 -19.21 -8.34
N PRO A 143 6.52 -18.89 -8.94
CA PRO A 143 6.44 -18.04 -10.12
C PRO A 143 6.61 -16.56 -9.74
N PHE A 144 7.83 -16.15 -9.39
CA PHE A 144 8.15 -14.73 -9.22
C PHE A 144 8.05 -14.01 -10.56
N TYR A 145 7.55 -12.77 -10.53
CA TYR A 145 7.52 -11.86 -11.66
C TYR A 145 8.27 -10.58 -11.31
N GLU A 146 8.86 -9.94 -12.32
CA GLU A 146 9.49 -8.63 -12.17
C GLU A 146 8.42 -7.55 -12.35
N THR A 147 8.26 -6.67 -11.35
CA THR A 147 7.25 -5.60 -11.39
C THR A 147 7.82 -4.28 -11.91
N ARG A 148 9.12 -4.06 -11.71
CA ARG A 148 9.92 -2.97 -12.29
C ARG A 148 11.40 -3.42 -12.26
N PRO A 149 12.30 -2.78 -13.01
CA PRO A 149 13.70 -3.20 -13.08
C PRO A 149 14.32 -3.43 -11.69
N GLY A 150 14.69 -4.68 -11.41
CA GLY A 150 15.31 -5.12 -10.16
C GLY A 150 14.34 -5.49 -9.04
N LEU A 151 13.05 -5.13 -9.10
CA LEU A 151 12.04 -5.48 -8.10
C LEU A 151 11.22 -6.68 -8.55
N PHE A 152 11.30 -7.76 -7.78
CA PHE A 152 10.59 -9.00 -8.04
C PHE A 152 9.58 -9.29 -6.94
N ALA A 153 8.48 -9.95 -7.32
CA ALA A 153 7.41 -10.26 -6.40
C ALA A 153 6.78 -11.63 -6.65
N TYR A 154 6.28 -12.22 -5.58
CA TYR A 154 5.36 -13.34 -5.60
C TYR A 154 4.18 -13.00 -4.69
N TYR A 155 2.96 -13.18 -5.19
CA TYR A 155 1.75 -12.93 -4.41
C TYR A 155 1.18 -14.23 -3.87
N ARG A 156 1.01 -14.30 -2.55
CA ARG A 156 0.37 -15.41 -1.85
C ARG A 156 -1.08 -15.05 -1.56
N GLN A 157 -2.03 -15.71 -2.22
CA GLN A 157 -3.44 -15.52 -1.95
C GLN A 157 -3.88 -16.25 -0.68
N ALA A 158 -4.87 -15.69 0.03
CA ALA A 158 -5.51 -16.34 1.16
C ALA A 158 -6.30 -17.61 0.74
N GLY A 159 -6.15 -18.67 1.53
CA GLY A 159 -6.90 -19.92 1.39
C GLY A 159 -6.35 -20.92 0.36
N GLU A 160 -5.23 -20.61 -0.29
CA GLU A 160 -4.54 -21.56 -1.18
C GLU A 160 -3.77 -22.62 -0.39
N ALA A 161 -3.63 -23.83 -0.95
CA ALA A 161 -2.75 -24.85 -0.41
C ALA A 161 -1.31 -24.31 -0.29
N THR A 162 -0.64 -24.55 0.83
CA THR A 162 0.71 -24.06 1.11
C THR A 162 1.77 -24.86 0.36
N PRO A 163 2.49 -24.27 -0.63
CA PRO A 163 3.69 -24.86 -1.19
C PRO A 163 4.74 -25.04 -0.09
N THR A 164 5.54 -26.10 -0.16
CA THR A 164 6.57 -26.40 0.85
C THR A 164 7.49 -25.22 1.17
N PRO A 165 8.00 -24.43 0.19
CA PRO A 165 8.86 -23.27 0.47
C PRO A 165 8.18 -22.17 1.29
N LEU A 166 6.84 -22.14 1.33
CA LEU A 166 6.07 -21.13 2.06
C LEU A 166 5.65 -21.57 3.46
N ALA A 167 5.86 -22.82 3.85
CA ALA A 167 5.35 -23.34 5.13
C ALA A 167 5.85 -22.54 6.35
N ALA A 168 7.14 -22.16 6.36
CA ALA A 168 7.71 -21.34 7.43
C ALA A 168 7.19 -19.89 7.42
N ILE A 169 6.81 -19.39 6.24
CA ILE A 169 6.29 -18.03 6.05
C ILE A 169 4.82 -17.98 6.47
N ASP A 170 4.00 -18.92 6.00
CA ASP A 170 2.57 -19.04 6.35
C ASP A 170 2.35 -19.24 7.87
N ALA A 171 3.35 -19.75 8.59
CA ALA A 171 3.32 -19.87 10.05
C ALA A 171 3.51 -18.53 10.79
N GLN A 172 4.08 -17.52 10.14
CA GLN A 172 4.45 -16.22 10.74
C GLN A 172 3.69 -15.05 10.13
N VAL A 173 3.31 -15.16 8.85
CA VAL A 173 2.73 -14.09 8.05
C VAL A 173 1.35 -14.52 7.59
N SER A 174 0.34 -13.76 7.99
CA SER A 174 -1.04 -14.03 7.59
C SER A 174 -1.25 -13.70 6.11
N SER A 175 -1.78 -14.65 5.36
CA SER A 175 -2.21 -14.43 3.97
C SER A 175 -3.45 -13.50 3.88
N PRO A 176 -3.59 -12.71 2.81
CA PRO A 176 -2.68 -12.63 1.68
C PRO A 176 -1.45 -11.77 1.99
N TYR A 177 -0.34 -12.09 1.34
CA TYR A 177 0.90 -11.32 1.46
C TYR A 177 1.67 -11.34 0.14
N TYR A 178 2.56 -10.37 -0.02
CA TYR A 178 3.61 -10.41 -1.04
C TYR A 178 4.90 -10.93 -0.43
N ILE A 179 5.68 -11.68 -1.20
CA ILE A 179 7.12 -11.79 -0.99
C ILE A 179 7.76 -10.90 -2.05
N VAL A 180 8.52 -9.90 -1.62
CA VAL A 180 9.20 -8.96 -2.52
C VAL A 180 10.69 -8.98 -2.25
N TYR A 181 11.49 -8.87 -3.31
CA TYR A 181 12.92 -8.64 -3.20
C TYR A 181 13.41 -7.69 -4.28
N PHE A 182 14.38 -6.86 -3.93
CA PHE A 182 15.06 -5.95 -4.85
C PHE A 182 16.51 -6.38 -5.03
N VAL A 183 16.97 -6.44 -6.28
CA VAL A 183 18.38 -6.68 -6.62
C VAL A 183 19.03 -5.34 -6.96
N HIS A 184 19.92 -4.88 -6.08
CA HIS A 184 20.67 -3.66 -6.28
C HIS A 184 21.70 -3.80 -7.42
N PRO A 185 22.13 -2.69 -8.05
CA PRO A 185 23.12 -2.72 -9.13
C PRO A 185 24.47 -3.37 -8.78
N ASP A 186 24.83 -3.38 -7.49
CA ASP A 186 26.03 -4.03 -6.94
C ASP A 186 25.82 -5.52 -6.62
N GLY A 187 24.60 -6.04 -6.80
CA GLY A 187 24.24 -7.42 -6.53
C GLY A 187 23.72 -7.68 -5.12
N GLU A 188 23.64 -6.68 -4.25
CA GLU A 188 22.97 -6.81 -2.95
C GLU A 188 21.49 -7.13 -3.15
N ILE A 189 20.92 -7.97 -2.28
CA ILE A 189 19.51 -8.34 -2.32
C ILE A 189 18.85 -7.95 -1.00
N GLU A 190 17.89 -7.04 -1.06
CA GLU A 190 16.98 -6.74 0.04
C GLU A 190 15.66 -7.49 -0.18
N SER A 191 15.09 -8.08 0.86
CA SER A 191 13.82 -8.81 0.74
C SER A 191 12.97 -8.75 2.00
N ARG A 192 11.66 -8.91 1.82
CA ARG A 192 10.67 -8.93 2.90
C ARG A 192 9.38 -9.64 2.46
N ALA A 193 8.65 -10.18 3.43
CA ALA A 193 7.26 -10.52 3.25
C ALA A 193 6.38 -9.34 3.69
N VAL A 194 5.27 -9.07 3.02
CA VAL A 194 4.39 -7.94 3.32
C VAL A 194 2.95 -8.42 3.38
N SER A 195 2.39 -8.54 4.60
CA SER A 195 1.00 -8.96 4.78
C SER A 195 0.03 -7.84 4.51
N LEU A 196 -1.13 -8.18 3.94
CA LEU A 196 -2.18 -7.24 3.59
C LEU A 196 -3.42 -7.50 4.44
N GLN A 197 -3.91 -6.43 5.05
CA GLN A 197 -5.14 -6.44 5.83
C GLN A 197 -6.07 -5.35 5.31
N GLU A 198 -7.30 -5.69 4.95
CA GLU A 198 -8.24 -4.73 4.36
C GLU A 198 -9.25 -4.23 5.40
N PHE A 199 -9.56 -2.94 5.35
CA PHE A 199 -10.55 -2.30 6.19
C PHE A 199 -11.76 -1.90 5.35
N ARG A 200 -12.96 -2.10 5.90
CA ARG A 200 -14.17 -1.49 5.34
C ARG A 200 -14.07 0.02 5.55
N ILE A 201 -14.51 0.81 4.57
CA ILE A 201 -14.61 2.26 4.72
C ILE A 201 -16.09 2.61 4.97
N GLU A 202 -16.36 3.29 6.07
CA GLU A 202 -17.70 3.75 6.44
C GLU A 202 -17.70 5.28 6.55
N GLU A 203 -18.83 5.92 6.29
CA GLU A 203 -19.00 7.33 6.56
C GLU A 203 -19.32 7.52 8.05
N PRO A 204 -18.68 8.48 8.75
CA PRO A 204 -19.05 8.77 10.14
C PRO A 204 -20.51 9.23 10.23
N ALA A 205 -21.17 8.85 11.31
CA ALA A 205 -22.57 9.19 11.62
C ALA A 205 -22.77 10.69 11.94
#